data_AF-A0A9E8SGT0-F1
#
_entry.id   AF-A0A9E8SGT0-F1
#
_cell.length_a   1.000
_cell.length_b   1.000
_cell.length_c   1.000
_cell.angle_alpha   90.00
_cell.angle_beta   90.00
_cell.angle_gamma   90.00
#
_symmetry.space_group_name_H-M   'P 1'
#
loop_
_entity.id
_entity.type
_entity.pdbx_description
1 polymer ?
#
loop_
_entity_poly.entity_id
_entity_poly.type
_entity_poly.pdbx_seq_one_letter_code
_entity_poly.pdbx_strand_id
1 'polypeptide(L)'
;MKKLYTLLAAIIFSLGALAQAPEKMTYQAVVRDASDNLLISSPVGMQISILQDTSTGTAVYVETQTPTTNANGLVSIEIGSGTVVSRNV
;
A
#
# COMPACT_ATOMS: atom_id res chain seq x y z
N MET A 1 -30.80 31.36 -16.38
CA MET A 1 -30.24 31.97 -15.15
C MET A 1 -30.31 31.01 -13.96
N LYS A 2 -31.50 30.70 -13.40
CA LYS A 2 -31.61 29.83 -12.20
C LYS A 2 -30.93 28.46 -12.32
N LYS A 3 -31.09 27.78 -13.47
CA LYS A 3 -30.47 26.48 -13.76
C LYS A 3 -28.93 26.51 -13.79
N LEU A 4 -28.33 27.65 -14.16
CA LEU A 4 -26.87 27.81 -14.21
C LEU A 4 -26.28 27.87 -12.80
N TYR A 5 -26.93 28.58 -11.88
CA TYR A 5 -26.53 28.62 -10.47
C TYR A 5 -26.67 27.26 -9.80
N THR A 6 -27.71 26.48 -10.15
CA THR A 6 -27.88 25.11 -9.63
C THR A 6 -26.77 24.18 -10.11
N LEU A 7 -26.39 24.28 -11.39
CA LEU A 7 -25.29 23.50 -11.96
C LEU A 7 -23.94 23.86 -11.31
N LEU A 8 -23.67 25.15 -11.14
CA LEU A 8 -22.44 25.63 -10.53
C LEU A 8 -22.33 25.20 -9.06
N ALA A 9 -23.42 25.27 -8.30
CA ALA A 9 -23.48 24.78 -6.93
C ALA A 9 -23.21 23.27 -6.85
N ALA A 10 -23.76 22.47 -7.77
CA ALA A 10 -23.52 21.03 -7.82
C ALA A 10 -22.04 20.69 -8.11
N ILE A 11 -21.38 21.44 -9.01
CA ILE A 11 -19.96 21.27 -9.33
C ILE A 11 -19.07 21.64 -8.13
N ILE A 12 -19.38 22.73 -7.43
CA ILE A 12 -18.62 23.13 -6.23
C ILE A 12 -18.77 22.07 -5.13
N PHE A 13 -19.96 21.49 -4.99
CA PHE A 13 -20.22 20.43 -4.01
C PHE A 13 -19.49 19.13 -4.34
N SER A 14 -19.37 18.76 -5.62
CA SER A 14 -18.65 17.55 -6.02
C SER A 14 -17.12 17.68 -5.88
N LEU A 15 -16.57 18.88 -6.04
CA LEU A 15 -15.14 19.15 -5.83
C LEU A 15 -14.72 19.03 -4.34
N GLY A 16 -15.66 19.24 -3.41
CA GLY A 16 -15.41 19.08 -1.97
C GLY A 16 -15.46 17.63 -1.47
N ALA A 17 -15.86 16.68 -2.32
CA ALA A 17 -15.97 15.28 -1.94
C ALA A 17 -14.59 14.58 -2.02
N LEU A 18 -13.95 14.40 -0.86
CA LEU A 18 -12.75 13.57 -0.72
C LEU A 18 -13.16 12.09 -0.75
N ALA A 19 -13.41 11.55 -1.94
CA ALA A 19 -13.79 10.15 -2.15
C ALA A 19 -12.63 9.26 -2.65
N GLN A 20 -11.41 9.80 -2.76
CA GLN A 20 -10.27 8.99 -3.19
C GLN A 20 -9.89 8.03 -2.06
N ALA A 21 -9.88 6.73 -2.39
CA ALA A 21 -9.30 5.73 -1.51
C ALA A 21 -7.80 6.07 -1.32
N PRO A 22 -7.23 5.83 -0.12
CA PRO A 22 -5.80 5.96 0.06
C PRO A 22 -5.04 5.13 -0.98
N GLU A 23 -3.92 5.65 -1.48
CA GLU A 23 -2.99 4.91 -2.36
C GLU A 23 -2.17 3.89 -1.55
N LYS A 24 -2.84 3.10 -0.71
CA LYS A 24 -2.23 2.14 0.21
C LYS A 24 -3.05 0.88 0.35
N MET A 25 -2.38 -0.22 0.67
CA MET A 25 -3.01 -1.52 0.91
C MET A 25 -2.44 -2.18 2.15
N THR A 26 -3.28 -2.62 3.09
CA THR A 26 -2.83 -3.39 4.26
C THR A 26 -2.44 -4.81 3.85
N TYR A 27 -1.28 -5.27 4.32
CA TYR A 27 -0.79 -6.62 4.12
C TYR A 27 -0.28 -7.21 5.44
N GLN A 28 -0.64 -8.48 5.68
CA GLN A 28 -0.23 -9.21 6.87
C GLN A 28 0.39 -10.55 6.45
N ALA A 29 1.51 -10.90 7.09
CA ALA A 29 2.20 -12.16 6.85
C ALA A 29 2.77 -12.74 8.15
N VAL A 30 2.78 -14.06 8.27
CA VAL A 30 3.46 -14.77 9.36
C VAL A 30 4.82 -15.22 8.85
N VAL A 31 5.88 -14.83 9.54
CA VAL A 31 7.26 -15.11 9.18
C VAL A 31 7.78 -16.29 9.99
N ARG A 32 8.37 -17.26 9.30
CA ARG A 32 8.96 -18.46 9.87
C ARG A 32 10.39 -18.65 9.41
N ASP A 33 11.20 -19.32 10.22
CA ASP A 33 12.55 -19.72 9.86
C ASP A 33 12.58 -21.04 9.06
N ALA A 34 13.78 -21.50 8.67
CA ALA A 34 13.95 -22.74 7.90
C ALA A 34 13.59 -24.02 8.66
N SER A 35 13.39 -23.94 9.98
CA SER A 35 12.94 -25.05 10.84
C SER A 35 11.44 -24.95 11.17
N ASP A 36 10.70 -24.09 10.45
CA ASP A 36 9.27 -23.82 10.65
C ASP A 36 8.93 -23.12 11.99
N ASN A 37 9.92 -22.60 12.72
CA ASN A 37 9.66 -21.84 13.93
C ASN A 37 9.18 -20.42 13.60
N LEU A 38 8.29 -19.88 14.43
CA LEU A 38 7.87 -18.48 14.34
C LEU A 38 9.06 -17.57 14.62
N LEU A 39 9.30 -16.61 13.72
CA LEU A 39 10.31 -15.58 13.93
C LEU A 39 9.68 -14.48 14.78
N ILE A 40 9.89 -14.49 16.10
CA ILE A 40 9.22 -13.60 17.07
C ILE A 40 10.08 -12.36 17.37
N SER A 41 9.45 -11.19 17.52
CA SER A 41 10.09 -9.93 17.95
C SER A 41 11.35 -9.57 17.16
N SER A 42 11.36 -9.92 15.88
CA SER A 42 12.53 -9.82 15.02
C SER A 42 12.28 -8.83 13.88
N PRO A 43 13.21 -7.92 13.59
CA PRO A 43 13.15 -7.08 12.40
C PRO A 43 13.24 -7.93 11.13
N VAL A 44 12.37 -7.68 10.16
CA VAL A 44 12.34 -8.40 8.88
C VAL A 44 12.45 -7.38 7.74
N GLY A 45 13.50 -7.50 6.93
CA GLY A 45 13.61 -6.73 5.70
C GLY A 45 12.67 -7.27 4.63
N MET A 46 11.85 -6.41 4.03
CA MET A 46 10.88 -6.75 2.99
C MET A 46 11.04 -5.82 1.80
N GLN A 47 10.99 -6.37 0.59
CA GLN A 47 10.85 -5.62 -0.65
C GLN A 47 9.51 -5.97 -1.28
N ILE A 48 8.75 -4.94 -1.67
CA ILE A 48 7.47 -5.08 -2.34
C ILE A 48 7.63 -4.51 -3.74
N SER A 49 7.24 -5.29 -4.75
CA SER A 49 7.24 -4.88 -6.15
C SER A 49 5.85 -5.06 -6.75
N ILE A 50 5.33 -4.03 -7.42
CA ILE A 50 4.11 -4.12 -8.22
C ILE A 50 4.53 -4.34 -9.67
N LEU A 51 4.19 -5.51 -10.21
CA LEU A 51 4.49 -5.90 -11.59
C LEU A 51 3.29 -5.60 -12.48
N GLN A 52 3.55 -5.04 -13.66
CA GLN A 52 2.50 -4.73 -14.62
C GLN A 52 2.20 -5.92 -15.54
N ASP A 53 0.92 -6.09 -15.89
CA ASP A 53 0.35 -7.07 -16.84
C ASP A 53 0.48 -8.55 -16.45
N THR A 54 1.63 -8.99 -15.97
CA THR A 54 1.92 -10.41 -15.65
C THR A 54 2.77 -10.54 -14.38
N SER A 55 2.83 -11.75 -13.83
CA SER A 55 3.67 -12.09 -12.67
C SER A 55 5.19 -12.00 -12.95
N THR A 56 5.58 -11.84 -14.20
CA THR A 56 6.97 -11.64 -14.65
C THR A 56 7.16 -10.33 -15.39
N GLY A 57 6.16 -9.44 -15.36
CA GLY A 57 6.19 -8.17 -16.07
C GLY A 57 7.13 -7.16 -15.42
N THR A 58 7.19 -5.97 -16.00
CA THR A 58 8.03 -4.88 -15.50
C THR A 58 7.52 -4.40 -14.14
N ALA A 59 8.44 -4.23 -13.18
CA ALA A 59 8.13 -3.61 -11.90
C ALA A 59 7.91 -2.10 -12.10
N VAL A 60 6.67 -1.64 -11.88
CA VAL A 60 6.29 -0.22 -12.01
C VAL A 60 6.39 0.53 -10.68
N TYR A 61 6.46 -0.19 -9.57
CA TYR A 61 6.66 0.36 -8.23
C TYR A 61 7.44 -0.63 -7.38
N VAL A 62 8.45 -0.13 -6.65
CA VAL A 62 9.26 -0.92 -5.72
C VAL A 62 9.44 -0.10 -4.44
N GLU A 63 9.16 -0.72 -3.29
CA GLU A 63 9.43 -0.15 -1.97
C GLU A 63 10.11 -1.18 -1.06
N THR A 64 10.76 -0.68 -0.01
CA THR A 64 11.31 -1.49 1.07
C THR A 64 10.68 -1.14 2.42
N GLN A 65 10.49 -2.15 3.25
CA GLN A 65 10.00 -2.01 4.63
C GLN A 65 10.84 -2.86 5.60
N THR A 66 10.85 -2.47 6.86
CA THR A 66 11.55 -3.21 7.94
C THR A 66 10.67 -3.39 9.17
N PRO A 67 9.49 -4.03 9.06
CA PRO A 67 8.62 -4.28 10.21
C PRO A 67 9.28 -5.26 11.20
N THR A 68 8.84 -5.19 12.46
CA THR A 68 9.19 -6.16 13.50
C THR A 68 8.01 -7.11 13.71
N THR A 69 8.27 -8.41 13.73
CA THR A 69 7.24 -9.42 14.00
C THR A 69 6.71 -9.34 15.44
N ASN A 70 5.46 -9.70 15.66
CA ASN A 70 4.89 -9.81 17.01
C ASN A 70 5.11 -11.21 17.63
N ALA A 71 4.48 -11.48 18.79
CA ALA A 71 4.55 -12.76 19.50
C ALA A 71 4.05 -13.98 18.68
N ASN A 72 3.28 -13.74 17.62
CA ASN A 72 2.77 -14.76 16.72
C ASN A 72 3.60 -14.86 15.42
N GLY A 73 4.76 -14.21 15.35
CA GLY A 73 5.56 -14.11 14.12
C GLY A 73 4.92 -13.27 13.03
N LEU A 74 3.87 -12.50 13.34
CA LEU A 74 3.09 -11.72 12.37
C LEU A 74 3.72 -10.35 12.14
N VAL A 75 3.87 -9.96 10.87
CA VAL A 75 4.08 -8.57 10.43
C VAL A 75 2.78 -7.99 9.90
N SER A 76 2.56 -6.70 10.14
CA SER A 76 1.46 -5.93 9.56
C SER A 76 2.05 -4.66 8.97
N ILE A 77 1.87 -4.47 7.66
CA ILE A 77 2.41 -3.34 6.90
C ILE A 77 1.34 -2.71 6.03
N GLU A 78 1.54 -1.46 5.65
CA GLU A 78 0.79 -0.82 4.58
C GLU A 78 1.70 -0.74 3.35
N ILE A 79 1.37 -1.45 2.28
CA ILE A 79 2.02 -1.29 0.99
C ILE A 79 1.70 0.12 0.49
N GLY A 80 2.72 0.87 0.06
CA GLY A 80 2.60 2.28 -0.33
C GLY A 80 3.01 3.26 0.76
N SER A 81 3.38 2.78 1.96
CA SER A 81 3.97 3.60 3.03
C SER A 81 5.45 3.32 3.28
N GLY A 82 6.07 2.45 2.49
CA GLY A 82 7.47 2.08 2.62
C GLY A 82 8.43 3.14 2.07
N THR A 83 9.73 2.83 2.10
CA THR A 83 10.73 3.64 1.40
C THR A 83 10.72 3.28 -0.07
N VAL A 84 10.30 4.21 -0.94
CA VAL A 84 10.26 4.00 -2.39
C VAL A 84 11.69 3.87 -2.93
N VAL A 85 11.96 2.76 -3.61
CA VAL A 85 13.23 2.48 -4.28
C VAL A 85 13.16 2.94 -5.74
N SER A 86 12.08 2.61 -6.43
CA SER A 86 11.85 3.03 -7.81
C SER A 86 10.37 3.09 -8.13
N ARG A 87 9.98 4.04 -8.96
CA ARG A 87 8.63 4.19 -9.49
C ARG A 87 8.74 4.64 -10.94
N ASN A 88 8.09 3.92 -11.85
CA ASN A 88 7.97 4.37 -13.23
C ASN A 88 6.81 5.39 -13.26
N VAL A 89 7.17 6.68 -13.35
CA VAL A 89 6.22 7.80 -13.51
C VAL A 89 5.91 8.04 -14.98
#